data_AF-A0A948VXL8-F1
#
_entry.id   AF-A0A948VXL8-F1
#
_cell.length_a   1.000
_cell.length_b   1.000
_cell.length_c   1.000
_cell.angle_alpha   90.00
_cell.angle_beta   90.00
_cell.angle_gamma   90.00
#
_symmetry.space_group_name_H-M   'P 1'
#
loop_
_entity.id
_entity.type
_entity.pdbx_description
1 polymer ?
#
loop_
_entity_poly.entity_id
_entity_poly.type
_entity_poly.pdbx_seq_one_letter_code
_entity_poly.pdbx_strand_id
1 'polypeptide(L)' 'MPRFPFLIWLVVSTAWIATIAYIAWSAWPHMPLDISQTDPATLAAYDSAVLMHAGRYAAVALLPPLIILAFLRFLRQ' A
#
# COMPACT_ATOMS: atom_id res chain seq x y z
N MET A 1 -19.96 -24.51 -3.19
CA MET A 1 -19.29 -23.44 -2.40
C MET A 1 -20.00 -22.13 -2.69
N PRO A 2 -20.46 -21.39 -1.68
CA PRO A 2 -21.18 -20.14 -1.93
C PRO A 2 -20.21 -19.15 -2.59
N ARG A 3 -20.41 -18.87 -3.88
CA ARG A 3 -19.60 -17.93 -4.66
C ARG A 3 -19.78 -16.49 -4.18
N PHE A 4 -20.90 -16.22 -3.51
CA PHE A 4 -21.31 -14.92 -3.00
C PHE A 4 -20.32 -14.28 -2.02
N PRO A 5 -19.91 -14.91 -0.90
CA PRO A 5 -18.93 -14.34 0.02
C PRO A 5 -17.56 -14.10 -0.62
N PHE A 6 -17.14 -14.97 -1.54
CA PHE A 6 -15.91 -14.78 -2.30
C PHE A 6 -15.97 -13.53 -3.20
N LEU A 7 -17.07 -13.35 -3.94
CA LEU A 7 -17.27 -12.18 -4.80
C LEU A 7 -17.35 -10.88 -4.00
N ILE A 8 -18.06 -10.88 -2.87
CA ILE A 8 -18.12 -9.72 -1.97
C ILE A 8 -16.71 -9.36 -1.50
N TRP A 9 -15.95 -10.35 -1.04
CA TRP A 9 -14.59 -10.10 -0.57
C TRP A 9 -13.65 -9.61 -1.67
N LEU A 10 -13.78 -10.16 -2.88
CA LEU A 10 -13.03 -9.72 -4.05
C LEU A 10 -13.30 -8.24 -4.32
N VAL A 11 -14.58 -7.84 -4.42
CA VAL A 11 -14.98 -6.45 -4.67
C VAL A 11 -14.48 -5.51 -3.57
N VAL A 12 -14.66 -5.89 -2.30
CA VAL A 12 -14.19 -5.08 -1.16
C VAL A 12 -12.67 -4.93 -1.19
N SER A 13 -11.93 -5.99 -1.49
CA SER A 13 -10.47 -5.95 -1.56
C SER A 13 -9.97 -5.11 -2.73
N THR A 14 -10.61 -5.22 -3.90
CA THR A 14 -10.28 -4.38 -5.05
C THR A 14 -10.55 -2.91 -4.76
N ALA A 15 -11.70 -2.58 -4.17
CA ALA A 15 -12.04 -1.22 -3.77
C ALA A 15 -11.04 -0.66 -2.73
N TRP A 16 -10.64 -1.49 -1.77
CA TRP A 16 -9.61 -1.14 -0.79
C TRP A 16 -8.27 -0.81 -1.46
N ILE A 17 -7.76 -1.72 -2.30
CA ILE A 17 -6.48 -1.52 -2.98
C ILE A 17 -6.52 -0.27 -3.86
N ALA A 18 -7.61 -0.05 -4.60
CA ALA A 18 -7.79 1.16 -5.42
C ALA A 18 -7.78 2.43 -4.57
N THR A 19 -8.42 2.41 -3.40
CA THR A 19 -8.45 3.54 -2.46
C THR A 19 -7.05 3.83 -1.92
N ILE A 20 -6.33 2.82 -1.47
CA ILE A 20 -4.96 2.97 -0.96
C ILE A 20 -4.01 3.45 -2.07
N ALA A 21 -4.16 2.93 -3.30
CA ALA A 21 -3.39 3.40 -4.45
C ALA A 21 -3.66 4.88 -4.76
N TYR A 22 -4.92 5.30 -4.73
CA TYR A 22 -5.28 6.72 -4.93
C TYR A 22 -4.65 7.62 -3.87
N ILE A 23 -4.74 7.23 -2.58
CA ILE A 23 -4.13 8.00 -1.49
C ILE A 23 -2.61 8.04 -1.65
N ALA A 24 -1.97 6.91 -1.91
CA ALA A 24 -0.52 6.82 -2.11
C ALA A 24 -0.04 7.68 -3.27
N TRP A 25 -0.80 7.73 -4.36
CA TRP A 25 -0.55 8.60 -5.50
C TRP A 25 -0.67 10.08 -5.13
N SER A 26 -1.76 10.47 -4.45
CA SER A 26 -2.01 11.86 -4.07
C SER A 26 -0.98 12.43 -3.09
N ALA A 27 -0.37 11.57 -2.26
CA ALA A 27 0.61 11.94 -1.25
C ALA A 27 2.03 11.55 -1.64
N TRP A 28 2.30 11.31 -2.94
CA TRP A 28 3.62 10.86 -3.40
C TRP A 28 4.73 11.83 -2.94
N PRO A 29 5.92 11.34 -2.57
CA PRO A 29 7.05 12.21 -2.26
C PRO A 29 7.48 13.01 -3.49
N HIS A 30 7.71 14.31 -3.33
CA HIS A 30 8.19 15.18 -4.41
C HIS A 30 9.41 15.97 -3.94
N MET A 31 10.35 16.23 -4.85
CA MET A 31 11.46 17.14 -4.57
C MET A 31 10.99 18.60 -4.71
N PRO A 32 11.27 19.45 -3.71
CA PRO A 32 11.10 20.89 -3.82
C PRO A 32 11.95 21.47 -4.97
N LEU A 33 11.46 22.55 -5.59
CA LEU A 33 12.10 23.16 -6.76
C LEU A 33 13.40 23.91 -6.41
N ASP A 34 13.57 24.27 -5.14
CA ASP A 34 14.67 25.04 -4.56
C ASP A 34 15.87 24.19 -4.14
N ILE A 35 15.79 22.86 -4.29
CA ILE A 35 16.86 21.93 -3.90
C ILE A 35 17.56 21.38 -5.15
N SER A 36 18.87 21.16 -5.05
CA SER A 36 19.70 20.59 -6.12
C SER A 36 19.26 19.15 -6.46
N GLN A 37 18.83 18.92 -7.70
CA GLN A 37 18.45 17.59 -8.18
C GLN A 37 19.63 16.70 -8.58
N THR A 38 20.85 17.23 -8.54
CA THR A 38 22.07 16.49 -8.90
C THR A 38 22.95 16.18 -7.69
N ASP A 39 22.63 16.72 -6.53
CA ASP A 39 23.37 16.44 -5.29
C ASP A 39 23.09 15.00 -4.80
N PRO A 40 24.11 14.15 -4.62
CA PRO A 40 23.93 12.77 -4.17
C PRO A 40 23.20 12.63 -2.84
N ALA A 41 23.39 13.58 -1.91
CA ALA A 41 22.72 13.53 -0.61
C ALA A 41 21.21 13.78 -0.74
N THR A 42 20.82 14.73 -1.61
CA THR A 42 19.42 15.00 -1.94
C THR A 42 18.74 13.79 -2.59
N LEU A 43 19.41 13.15 -3.55
CA LEU A 43 18.90 11.95 -4.20
C LEU A 43 18.68 10.81 -3.20
N ALA A 44 19.66 10.54 -2.34
CA ALA A 44 19.55 9.50 -1.31
C ALA A 44 18.41 9.77 -0.32
N ALA A 45 18.20 11.03 0.07
CA ALA A 45 17.10 11.42 0.93
C ALA A 45 15.74 11.18 0.26
N TYR A 46 15.60 11.55 -1.02
CA TYR A 46 14.37 11.29 -1.78
C TYR A 46 14.09 9.80 -1.96
N ASP A 47 15.10 9.01 -2.31
CA ASP A 47 14.96 7.56 -2.46
C ASP A 47 14.51 6.91 -1.14
N SER A 48 15.05 7.37 -0.01
CA SER A 48 14.61 6.91 1.32
C SER A 48 13.14 7.27 1.60
N ALA A 49 12.70 8.46 1.19
CA ALA A 49 11.33 8.91 1.37
C ALA A 49 10.37 8.09 0.50
N VAL A 50 10.73 7.82 -0.75
CA VAL A 50 9.98 6.95 -1.66
C VAL A 50 9.89 5.53 -1.09
N LEU A 51 11.00 4.98 -0.58
CA LEU A 51 11.02 3.64 0.00
C LEU A 51 10.10 3.54 1.23
N MET A 52 10.18 4.50 2.15
CA MET A 52 9.30 4.54 3.33
C MET A 52 7.83 4.72 2.95
N HIS A 53 7.54 5.57 1.97
CA HIS A 53 6.20 5.80 1.45
C HIS A 53 5.62 4.53 0.84
N ALA A 54 6.33 3.93 -0.11
CA ALA A 54 5.94 2.69 -0.76
C ALA A 54 5.74 1.56 0.27
N GLY A 55 6.67 1.40 1.21
CA GLY A 55 6.58 0.41 2.28
C GLY A 55 5.35 0.60 3.17
N ARG A 56 5.07 1.84 3.58
CA ARG A 56 3.89 2.17 4.40
C ARG A 56 2.58 1.83 3.67
N TYR A 57 2.43 2.29 2.43
CA TYR A 57 1.19 2.08 1.68
C TYR A 57 1.01 0.62 1.24
N ALA A 58 2.10 -0.09 0.93
CA ALA A 58 2.06 -1.53 0.68
C ALA A 58 1.58 -2.31 1.92
N ALA A 59 2.10 -1.98 3.11
CA ALA A 59 1.68 -2.62 4.35
C ALA A 59 0.18 -2.42 4.63
N VAL A 60 -0.34 -1.21 4.40
CA VAL A 60 -1.77 -0.91 4.56
C VAL A 60 -2.62 -1.60 3.50
N ALA A 61 -2.15 -1.66 2.25
CA ALA A 61 -2.86 -2.35 1.16
C ALA A 61 -3.03 -3.85 1.43
N LEU A 62 -2.09 -4.46 2.14
CA LEU A 62 -2.11 -5.89 2.49
C LEU A 62 -3.03 -6.25 3.66
N LEU A 63 -3.68 -5.28 4.32
CA LEU A 63 -4.55 -5.57 5.47
C LEU A 63 -5.68 -6.58 5.15
N PRO A 64 -6.51 -6.42 4.10
CA PRO A 64 -7.58 -7.36 3.81
C PRO A 64 -7.13 -8.82 3.60
N PRO A 65 -6.10 -9.13 2.77
CA PRO A 65 -5.64 -10.50 2.62
C PRO A 65 -5.00 -11.06 3.89
N LEU A 66 -4.27 -10.25 4.66
CA LEU A 66 -3.67 -10.70 5.92
C LEU A 66 -4.72 -11.03 6.98
N ILE A 67 -5.80 -10.24 7.07
CA ILE A 67 -6.92 -10.51 7.99
C ILE A 67 -7.57 -11.86 7.64
N ILE A 68 -7.81 -12.14 6.36
CA ILE A 68 -8.35 -13.45 5.95
C ILE A 68 -7.40 -14.58 6.30
N LEU A 69 -6.12 -14.44 5.99
CA LEU A 69 -5.14 -15.50 6.28
C LEU A 69 -5.06 -15.79 7.79
N ALA A 70 -5.11 -14.74 8.63
CA ALA A 70 -5.16 -14.87 10.07
C ALA A 70 -6.45 -15.59 10.54
N PHE A 71 -7.61 -15.21 9.99
CA PHE A 71 -8.89 -15.81 10.37
C PHE A 71 -8.99 -17.29 9.94
N LEU A 72 -8.55 -17.61 8.72
CA LEU A 72 -8.49 -18.98 8.22
C LEU A 72 -7.52 -19.84 9.02
N ARG A 73 -6.40 -19.27 9.48
CA ARG A 73 -5.46 -19.96 10.37
C ARG A 73 -6.13 -20.27 11.71
N PHE A 74 -6.84 -19.29 12.30
CA PHE A 74 -7.51 -19.47 13.59
C PHE A 74 -8.63 -20.51 13.53
N LEU A 75 -9.45 -20.52 12.47
CA LEU A 75 -10.53 -21.51 12.30
C LEU A 75 -10.05 -22.95 12.03
N ARG A 76 -8.78 -23.14 11.63
CA ARG A 76 -8.18 -24.45 11.40
C ARG A 76 -7.46 -25.03 12.63
N GLN A 77 -7.31 -24.23 13.69
CA GLN A 77 -6.78 -24.68 14.98
C GLN A 77 -7.93 -25.17 15.87
#